data_AF-A0A811NA78-F1
#
_entry.id   AF-A0A811NA78-F1
#
_cell.length_a   1.000
_cell.length_b   1.000
_cell.length_c   1.000
_cell.angle_alpha   90.00
_cell.angle_beta   90.00
_cell.angle_gamma   90.00
#
_symmetry.space_group_name_H-M   'P 1'
#
loop_
_entity.id
_entity.type
_entity.pdbx_description
1 polymer ?
#
loop_
_entity_poly.entity_id
_entity_poly.type
_entity_poly.pdbx_seq_one_letter_code
_entity_poly.pdbx_strand_id
1 'polypeptide(L)'
;MASPSRTRPDAIPVPRCPVIFSGTNWGDFVFHLEVHMDGQLLWGYHTGDRICPPCPILPTPPAYQPHADDDAKIALLEAFEAQMESYQSNLGVYETWLREEKSAKAILLASMEVDLARSLRGLATSHLMWDHLRRNYEIRNEATYLAVVEEAQSLHQLDSTLEDFHHQMLDV
;
A
#
# COMPACT_ATOMS: atom_id res chain seq x y z
N MET A 1 -19.27 -23.77 -42.80
CA MET A 1 -19.60 -22.46 -42.20
C MET A 1 -19.12 -22.48 -40.76
N ALA A 2 -18.02 -21.79 -40.45
CA ALA A 2 -17.50 -21.67 -39.09
C ALA A 2 -18.06 -20.39 -38.48
N SER A 3 -18.71 -20.52 -37.32
CA SER A 3 -19.20 -19.38 -36.54
C SER A 3 -18.01 -18.59 -35.98
N PRO A 4 -17.99 -17.25 -36.05
CA PRO A 4 -16.94 -16.46 -35.44
C PRO A 4 -17.10 -16.52 -33.92
N SER A 5 -16.01 -16.89 -33.24
CA SER A 5 -15.87 -16.82 -31.79
C SER A 5 -16.10 -15.37 -31.34
N ARG A 6 -17.05 -15.19 -30.43
CA ARG A 6 -17.35 -13.92 -29.77
C ARG A 6 -16.14 -13.51 -28.94
N THR A 7 -15.30 -12.62 -29.49
CA THR A 7 -14.18 -12.01 -28.77
C THR A 7 -14.75 -11.35 -27.52
N ARG A 8 -14.30 -11.79 -26.35
CA ARG A 8 -14.58 -11.11 -25.08
C ARG A 8 -14.07 -9.66 -25.25
N PRO A 9 -14.84 -8.62 -24.89
CA PRO A 9 -14.33 -7.27 -24.94
C PRO A 9 -13.01 -7.20 -24.19
N ASP A 10 -12.00 -6.64 -24.85
CA ASP A 10 -10.60 -6.63 -24.44
C ASP A 10 -10.46 -6.27 -22.96
N ALA A 11 -9.95 -7.21 -22.16
CA ALA A 11 -9.58 -6.93 -20.79
C ALA A 11 -8.44 -5.91 -20.83
N ILE A 12 -8.66 -4.71 -20.30
CA ILE A 12 -7.60 -3.70 -20.16
C ILE A 12 -6.50 -4.35 -19.30
N PRO A 13 -5.26 -4.47 -19.83
CA PRO A 13 -4.18 -5.05 -19.05
C PRO A 13 -3.93 -4.16 -17.84
N VAL A 14 -3.92 -4.77 -16.65
CA VAL A 14 -3.53 -4.07 -15.42
C VAL A 14 -2.06 -3.64 -15.60
N PRO A 15 -1.72 -2.36 -15.41
CA PRO A 15 -0.32 -1.91 -15.45
C PRO A 15 0.52 -2.73 -14.47
N ARG A 16 1.71 -3.13 -14.89
CA ARG A 16 2.65 -3.86 -14.06
C ARG A 16 3.94 -3.08 -13.99
N CYS A 17 4.56 -3.11 -12.81
CA CYS A 17 5.94 -2.69 -12.68
C CYS A 17 6.82 -3.57 -13.59
N PRO A 18 7.80 -2.99 -14.31
CA PRO A 18 8.74 -3.78 -15.11
C PRO A 18 9.53 -4.81 -14.30
N VAL A 19 9.76 -4.52 -13.02
CA VAL A 19 10.41 -5.44 -12.08
C VAL A 19 9.34 -6.21 -11.32
N ILE A 20 9.35 -7.53 -11.47
CA ILE A 20 8.50 -8.44 -10.70
C ILE A 20 9.20 -8.78 -9.39
N PHE A 21 8.50 -8.61 -8.28
CA PHE A 21 9.00 -8.99 -6.96
C PHE A 21 9.03 -10.52 -6.80
N SER A 22 10.20 -11.05 -6.48
CA SER A 22 10.47 -12.48 -6.27
C SER A 22 10.82 -12.83 -4.81
N GLY A 23 10.72 -11.87 -3.89
CA GLY A 23 11.07 -12.07 -2.48
C GLY A 23 12.55 -11.83 -2.15
N THR A 24 13.44 -11.80 -3.14
CA THR A 24 14.89 -11.58 -2.94
C THR A 24 15.39 -10.24 -3.47
N ASN A 25 14.59 -9.56 -4.30
CA ASN A 25 14.93 -8.32 -5.00
C ASN A 25 14.22 -7.08 -4.41
N TRP A 26 14.05 -7.02 -3.08
CA TRP A 26 13.28 -5.97 -2.40
C TRP A 26 13.66 -4.54 -2.81
N GLY A 27 14.96 -4.21 -2.78
CA GLY A 27 15.44 -2.85 -3.07
C GLY A 27 15.10 -2.39 -4.50
N ASP A 28 15.42 -3.23 -5.50
CA ASP A 28 15.12 -2.94 -6.90
C ASP A 28 13.60 -2.85 -7.14
N PHE A 29 12.84 -3.74 -6.52
CA PHE A 29 11.39 -3.75 -6.62
C PHE A 29 10.77 -2.46 -6.07
N VAL A 30 11.17 -2.03 -4.86
CA VAL A 30 10.65 -0.81 -4.24
C VAL A 30 10.95 0.40 -5.12
N PHE A 31 12.20 0.55 -5.56
CA PHE A 31 12.63 1.67 -6.40
C PHE A 31 11.82 1.74 -7.70
N HIS A 32 11.68 0.63 -8.41
CA HIS A 32 10.92 0.60 -9.66
C HIS A 32 9.42 0.77 -9.46
N LEU A 33 8.86 0.23 -8.38
CA LEU A 33 7.43 0.37 -8.07
C LEU A 33 7.09 1.81 -7.70
N GLU A 34 7.92 2.46 -6.88
CA GLU A 34 7.78 3.86 -6.53
C GLU A 34 7.77 4.74 -7.78
N VAL A 35 8.79 4.64 -8.64
CA VAL A 35 8.86 5.43 -9.89
C VAL A 35 7.66 5.14 -10.80
N HIS A 36 7.24 3.88 -10.92
CA HIS A 36 6.11 3.49 -11.76
C HIS A 36 4.77 4.05 -11.25
N MET A 37 4.56 4.07 -9.93
CA MET A 37 3.31 4.49 -9.31
C MET A 37 3.26 5.99 -9.02
N ASP A 38 4.39 6.64 -8.75
CA ASP A 38 4.47 8.08 -8.51
C ASP A 38 4.11 8.87 -9.77
N GLY A 39 4.56 8.42 -10.94
CA GLY A 39 4.13 8.96 -12.23
C GLY A 39 2.61 8.84 -12.50
N GLN A 40 1.90 8.02 -11.73
CA GLN A 40 0.45 7.85 -11.76
C GLN A 40 -0.25 8.44 -10.53
N LEU A 41 0.49 9.10 -9.62
CA LEU A 41 0.03 9.63 -8.34
C LEU A 41 -0.54 8.57 -7.37
N LEU A 42 -0.20 7.29 -7.57
CA LEU A 42 -0.72 6.17 -6.80
C LEU A 42 0.19 5.74 -5.64
N TRP A 43 1.46 6.17 -5.63
CA TRP A 43 2.44 5.72 -4.63
C TRP A 43 2.00 6.01 -3.18
N GLY A 44 1.40 7.17 -2.95
CA GLY A 44 0.91 7.57 -1.63
C GLY A 44 -0.14 6.63 -1.01
N TYR A 45 -0.80 5.79 -1.81
CA TYR A 45 -1.72 4.76 -1.30
C TYR A 45 -0.98 3.60 -0.62
N HIS A 46 0.24 3.28 -1.07
CA HIS A 46 1.08 2.25 -0.45
C HIS A 46 1.75 2.77 0.81
N THR A 47 2.36 3.95 0.75
CA THR A 47 3.03 4.56 1.90
C THR A 47 2.05 4.92 3.02
N GLY A 48 0.79 5.18 2.67
CA GLY A 48 -0.25 5.61 3.61
C GLY A 48 -0.44 7.13 3.65
N ASP A 49 0.30 7.88 2.83
CA ASP A 49 0.16 9.34 2.71
C ASP A 49 -1.22 9.75 2.16
N ARG A 50 -1.86 8.88 1.37
CA ARG A 50 -3.23 9.06 0.86
C ARG A 50 -4.25 8.48 1.83
N ILE A 51 -4.65 9.28 2.81
CA ILE A 51 -5.66 8.91 3.81
C ILE A 51 -7.03 8.73 3.14
N CYS A 52 -7.74 7.66 3.52
CA CYS A 52 -9.12 7.43 3.09
C CYS A 52 -10.02 8.56 3.61
N PRO A 53 -10.71 9.31 2.72
CA PRO A 53 -11.67 10.30 3.17
C PRO A 53 -12.86 9.60 3.88
N PRO A 54 -13.53 10.28 4.82
CA PRO A 54 -14.75 9.76 5.42
C PRO A 54 -15.80 9.42 4.36
N CYS A 55 -16.54 8.33 4.56
CA CYS A 55 -17.67 8.01 3.70
C CYS A 55 -18.74 9.12 3.86
N PRO A 56 -19.11 9.83 2.79
CA PRO A 56 -20.07 10.92 2.88
C PRO A 56 -21.46 10.38 3.23
N ILE A 57 -22.15 11.10 4.10
CA ILE A 57 -23.49 10.74 4.56
C ILE A 57 -24.50 11.55 3.76
N LEU A 58 -25.49 10.87 3.17
CA LEU A 58 -26.54 11.52 2.41
C LEU A 58 -27.33 12.48 3.31
N PRO A 59 -27.47 13.77 2.95
CA PRO A 59 -28.27 14.72 3.70
C PRO A 59 -29.74 14.28 3.79
N THR A 60 -30.37 14.53 4.94
CA THR A 60 -31.79 14.23 5.13
C THR A 60 -32.64 15.36 4.57
N PRO A 61 -33.71 15.06 3.79
CA PRO A 61 -34.61 16.10 3.29
C PRO A 61 -35.18 16.98 4.41
N PRO A 62 -35.40 18.29 4.15
CA PRO A 62 -35.90 19.21 5.16
C PRO A 62 -37.32 18.81 5.60
N ALA A 63 -37.55 18.88 6.91
CA ALA A 63 -38.88 18.71 7.49
C ALA A 63 -39.54 20.08 7.66
N TYR A 64 -40.65 20.30 6.96
CA TYR A 64 -41.41 21.55 7.05
C TYR A 64 -42.38 21.51 8.23
N GLN A 65 -42.43 22.58 9.01
CA GLN A 65 -43.50 22.74 9.99
C GLN A 65 -44.83 23.09 9.29
N PRO A 66 -45.99 22.61 9.80
CA PRO A 66 -47.29 22.84 9.16
C PRO A 66 -47.67 24.30 8.96
N HIS A 67 -47.08 25.21 9.75
CA HIS A 67 -47.34 26.65 9.74
C HIS A 67 -46.12 27.47 9.35
N ALA A 68 -45.08 26.86 8.77
CA ALA A 68 -43.93 27.60 8.27
C ALA A 68 -44.38 28.55 7.15
N ASP A 69 -43.98 29.81 7.25
CA ASP A 69 -44.06 30.75 6.14
C ASP A 69 -43.14 30.32 5.00
N ASP A 70 -43.35 30.92 3.83
CA ASP A 70 -42.64 30.52 2.62
C ASP A 70 -41.16 30.91 2.67
N ASP A 71 -40.80 32.01 3.34
CA ASP A 71 -39.40 32.42 3.52
C ASP A 71 -38.63 31.37 4.34
N ALA A 72 -39.23 30.84 5.41
CA ALA A 72 -38.66 29.77 6.21
C ALA A 72 -38.50 28.45 5.42
N LYS A 73 -39.45 28.13 4.53
CA LYS A 73 -39.35 26.96 3.65
C LYS A 73 -38.24 27.13 2.62
N ILE A 74 -38.11 28.32 2.02
CA ILE A 74 -37.05 28.66 1.07
C ILE A 74 -35.70 28.54 1.76
N ALA A 75 -35.52 29.12 2.94
CA ALA A 75 -34.27 29.02 3.70
C ALA A 75 -33.89 27.56 4.05
N LEU A 76 -34.87 26.72 4.41
CA LEU A 76 -34.62 25.29 4.65
C LEU A 76 -34.21 24.54 3.37
N LEU A 77 -34.80 24.90 2.23
CA LEU A 77 -34.47 24.30 0.94
C LEU A 77 -33.07 24.74 0.48
N GLU A 78 -32.74 26.03 0.56
CA GLU A 78 -31.41 26.57 0.24
C GLU A 78 -30.32 25.92 1.12
N ALA A 79 -30.58 25.74 2.42
CA ALA A 79 -29.64 25.06 3.32
C ALA A 79 -29.47 23.58 2.95
N PHE A 80 -30.53 22.90 2.54
CA PHE A 80 -30.46 21.52 2.07
C PHE A 80 -29.73 21.39 0.74
N GLU A 81 -29.96 22.30 -0.20
CA GLU A 81 -29.24 22.35 -1.48
C GLU A 81 -27.73 22.55 -1.26
N ALA A 82 -27.33 23.50 -0.39
CA ALA A 82 -25.93 23.68 -0.02
C ALA A 82 -25.31 22.42 0.63
N GLN A 83 -26.07 21.70 1.47
CA GLN A 83 -25.62 20.41 2.02
C GLN A 83 -25.49 19.35 0.93
N MET A 84 -26.39 19.33 -0.05
CA MET A 84 -26.36 18.39 -1.17
C MET A 84 -25.14 18.64 -2.08
N GLU A 85 -24.81 19.90 -2.36
CA GLU A 85 -23.60 20.27 -3.09
C GLU A 85 -22.33 19.80 -2.36
N SER A 86 -22.26 20.02 -1.05
CA SER A 86 -21.14 19.52 -0.23
C SER A 86 -21.06 17.99 -0.24
N TYR A 87 -22.20 17.30 -0.09
CA TYR A 87 -22.28 15.84 -0.16
C TYR A 87 -21.77 15.32 -1.51
N GLN A 88 -22.20 15.89 -2.63
CA GLN A 88 -21.78 15.49 -3.97
C GLN A 88 -20.28 15.70 -4.18
N SER A 89 -19.74 16.83 -3.73
CA SER A 89 -18.30 17.10 -3.77
C SER A 89 -17.51 16.04 -2.99
N ASN A 90 -17.92 15.78 -1.74
CA ASN A 90 -17.27 14.78 -0.88
C ASN A 90 -17.40 13.37 -1.46
N LEU A 91 -18.55 13.03 -2.05
CA LEU A 91 -18.77 11.75 -2.73
C LEU A 91 -17.81 11.56 -3.90
N GLY A 92 -17.61 12.59 -4.73
CA GLY A 92 -16.65 12.54 -5.82
C GLY A 92 -15.22 12.29 -5.34
N VAL A 93 -14.81 12.93 -4.24
CA VAL A 93 -13.49 12.70 -3.61
C VAL A 93 -13.38 11.26 -3.08
N TYR A 94 -14.40 10.77 -2.38
CA TYR A 94 -14.44 9.41 -1.83
C TYR A 94 -14.39 8.33 -2.92
N GLU A 95 -15.19 8.47 -3.98
CA GLU A 95 -15.20 7.54 -5.11
C GLU A 95 -13.89 7.55 -5.89
N THR A 96 -13.25 8.72 -6.02
CA THR A 96 -11.92 8.84 -6.64
C THR A 96 -10.90 8.08 -5.82
N TRP A 97 -10.87 8.28 -4.50
CA TRP A 97 -9.98 7.54 -3.61
C TRP A 97 -10.18 6.03 -3.72
N LEU A 98 -11.43 5.54 -3.71
CA LEU A 98 -11.73 4.11 -3.85
C LEU A 98 -11.25 3.52 -5.18
N ARG A 99 -11.31 4.29 -6.27
CA ARG A 99 -10.86 3.87 -7.59
C ARG A 99 -9.34 3.74 -7.62
N GLU A 100 -8.65 4.77 -7.15
CA GLU A 100 -7.19 4.82 -7.10
C GLU A 100 -6.61 3.77 -6.15
N GLU A 101 -7.23 3.55 -4.98
CA GLU A 101 -6.88 2.47 -4.05
C GLU A 101 -7.01 1.08 -4.70
N LYS A 102 -8.07 0.85 -5.48
CA LYS A 102 -8.23 -0.40 -6.26
C LYS A 102 -7.13 -0.54 -7.32
N SER A 103 -6.79 0.54 -8.01
CA SER A 103 -5.71 0.55 -9.00
C SER A 103 -4.35 0.26 -8.36
N ALA A 104 -4.03 0.92 -7.24
CA ALA A 104 -2.82 0.72 -6.48
C ALA A 104 -2.70 -0.76 -6.04
N LYS A 105 -3.77 -1.32 -5.46
CA LYS A 105 -3.82 -2.73 -5.07
C LYS A 105 -3.61 -3.67 -6.27
N ALA A 106 -4.24 -3.37 -7.42
CA ALA A 106 -4.10 -4.19 -8.61
C ALA A 106 -2.67 -4.18 -9.16
N ILE A 107 -2.03 -3.00 -9.22
CA ILE A 107 -0.63 -2.86 -9.66
C ILE A 107 0.29 -3.64 -8.74
N LEU A 108 0.14 -3.50 -7.42
CA LEU A 108 0.95 -4.23 -6.44
C LEU A 108 0.90 -5.74 -6.69
N LEU A 109 -0.32 -6.31 -6.68
CA LEU A 109 -0.53 -7.75 -6.84
C LEU A 109 -0.08 -8.27 -8.20
N ALA A 110 -0.20 -7.45 -9.25
CA ALA A 110 0.25 -7.82 -10.59
C ALA A 110 1.78 -7.70 -10.79
N SER A 111 2.48 -7.05 -9.87
CA SER A 111 3.92 -6.77 -9.92
C SER A 111 4.75 -7.70 -9.02
N MET A 112 4.19 -8.85 -8.62
CA MET A 112 4.91 -9.84 -7.81
C MET A 112 4.54 -11.26 -8.22
N GLU A 113 5.36 -12.22 -7.80
CA GLU A 113 5.06 -13.63 -7.95
C GLU A 113 3.75 -14.02 -7.26
N VAL A 114 3.04 -14.99 -7.83
CA VAL A 114 1.68 -15.37 -7.40
C VAL A 114 1.63 -15.86 -5.96
N ASP A 115 2.67 -16.55 -5.50
CA ASP A 115 2.73 -17.07 -4.13
C ASP A 115 2.91 -15.95 -3.11
N LEU A 116 3.66 -14.90 -3.46
CA LEU A 116 3.80 -13.69 -2.66
C LEU A 116 2.48 -12.89 -2.66
N ALA A 117 1.84 -12.72 -3.82
CA ALA A 117 0.54 -12.07 -3.90
C ALA A 117 -0.53 -12.79 -3.05
N ARG A 118 -0.42 -14.12 -2.91
CA ARG A 118 -1.33 -14.92 -2.10
C ARG A 118 -1.18 -14.64 -0.60
N SER A 119 0.03 -14.31 -0.10
CA SER A 119 0.24 -13.99 1.31
C SER A 119 -0.48 -12.71 1.74
N LEU A 120 -0.74 -11.81 0.79
CA LEU A 120 -1.44 -10.54 1.00
C LEU A 120 -2.97 -10.66 1.05
N ARG A 121 -3.50 -11.87 0.80
CA ARG A 121 -4.95 -12.10 0.75
C ARG A 121 -5.60 -11.75 2.08
N GLY A 122 -6.69 -10.99 2.01
CA GLY A 122 -7.47 -10.58 3.19
C GLY A 122 -7.04 -9.24 3.79
N LEU A 123 -5.92 -8.67 3.36
CA LEU A 123 -5.53 -7.31 3.76
C LEU A 123 -6.43 -6.27 3.07
N ALA A 124 -7.01 -5.39 3.89
CA ALA A 124 -8.08 -4.50 3.47
C ALA A 124 -7.62 -3.45 2.46
N THR A 125 -6.42 -2.89 2.63
CA THR A 125 -5.89 -1.79 1.81
C THR A 125 -4.51 -2.11 1.22
N SER A 126 -4.14 -1.40 0.15
CA SER A 126 -2.82 -1.44 -0.46
C SER A 126 -1.73 -1.02 0.52
N HIS A 127 -2.02 -0.06 1.40
CA HIS A 127 -1.14 0.30 2.52
C HIS A 127 -0.83 -0.90 3.44
N LEU A 128 -1.85 -1.63 3.89
CA LEU A 128 -1.65 -2.79 4.76
C LEU A 128 -0.86 -3.91 4.04
N MET A 129 -1.10 -4.08 2.74
CA MET A 129 -0.33 -5.00 1.90
C MET A 129 1.14 -4.58 1.81
N TRP A 130 1.39 -3.30 1.54
CA TRP A 130 2.72 -2.73 1.42
C TRP A 130 3.51 -2.83 2.73
N ASP A 131 2.88 -2.47 3.84
CA ASP A 131 3.46 -2.56 5.18
C ASP A 131 3.77 -4.01 5.58
N HIS A 132 2.92 -4.97 5.22
CA HIS A 132 3.23 -6.39 5.39
C HIS A 132 4.50 -6.79 4.62
N LEU A 133 4.62 -6.43 3.34
CA LEU A 133 5.81 -6.76 2.55
C LEU A 133 7.06 -6.13 3.14
N ARG A 134 7.00 -4.84 3.48
CA ARG A 134 8.13 -4.12 4.08
C ARG A 134 8.63 -4.83 5.32
N ARG A 135 7.74 -5.21 6.24
CA ARG A 135 8.13 -5.91 7.48
C ARG A 135 8.82 -7.25 7.26
N ASN A 136 8.50 -7.95 6.16
CA ASN A 136 9.01 -9.30 5.91
C ASN A 136 10.25 -9.33 5.00
N TYR A 137 10.42 -8.32 4.13
CA TYR A 137 11.43 -8.34 3.07
C TYR A 137 12.38 -7.15 3.08
N GLU A 138 12.04 -6.07 3.79
CA GLU A 138 13.01 -5.02 4.05
C GLU A 138 14.08 -5.59 4.97
N ILE A 139 15.32 -5.66 4.46
CA ILE A 139 16.47 -6.04 5.25
C ILE A 139 16.65 -4.94 6.31
N ARG A 140 16.13 -5.20 7.51
CA ARG A 140 16.40 -4.40 8.67
C ARG A 140 17.86 -4.62 9.02
N ASN A 141 18.66 -3.60 8.76
CA ASN A 141 20.12 -3.59 8.92
C ASN A 141 20.59 -4.14 10.29
N GLU A 142 19.73 -4.16 11.31
CA GLU A 142 19.98 -4.79 12.62
C GLU A 142 20.35 -6.28 12.55
N ALA A 143 19.66 -7.11 11.76
CA ALA A 143 19.95 -8.55 11.72
C ALA A 143 21.30 -8.84 11.03
N THR A 144 21.58 -8.12 9.96
CA THR A 144 22.88 -8.16 9.27
C THR A 144 23.99 -7.61 10.16
N TYR A 145 23.73 -6.51 10.88
CA TYR A 145 24.66 -5.94 11.84
C TYR A 145 24.97 -6.91 12.99
N LEU A 146 23.95 -7.53 13.58
CA LEU A 146 24.13 -8.51 14.65
C LEU A 146 24.92 -9.73 14.17
N ALA A 147 24.63 -10.26 12.99
CA ALA A 147 25.40 -11.37 12.41
C ALA A 147 26.88 -11.02 12.19
N VAL A 148 27.16 -9.82 11.68
CA VAL A 148 28.53 -9.31 11.48
C VAL A 148 29.24 -9.10 12.83
N VAL A 149 28.54 -8.59 13.85
CA VAL A 149 29.10 -8.40 15.19
C VAL A 149 29.40 -9.74 15.87
N GLU A 150 28.51 -10.72 15.78
CA GLU A 150 28.71 -12.06 16.33
C GLU A 150 29.89 -12.78 15.64
N GLU A 151 30.01 -12.69 14.32
CA GLU A 151 31.14 -13.24 13.57
C GLU A 151 32.46 -12.57 13.97
N ALA A 152 32.50 -11.24 14.07
CA ALA A 152 33.67 -10.50 14.52
C ALA A 152 34.08 -10.89 15.96
N GLN A 153 33.11 -11.08 16.85
CA GLN A 153 33.36 -11.55 18.22
C GLN A 153 33.88 -12.99 18.26
N SER A 154 33.35 -13.88 17.42
CA SER A 154 33.84 -15.26 17.29
C SER A 154 35.28 -15.31 16.78
N LEU A 155 35.64 -14.46 15.81
CA LEU A 155 37.01 -14.37 15.30
C LEU A 155 37.98 -13.88 16.37
N HIS A 156 37.60 -12.86 17.15
CA HIS A 156 38.41 -12.38 18.27
C HIS A 156 38.62 -13.43 19.36
N GLN A 157 37.60 -14.23 19.67
CA GLN A 157 37.74 -15.34 20.63
C GLN A 157 38.73 -16.39 20.12
N LEU A 158 38.66 -16.74 18.83
CA LEU A 158 39.56 -17.72 18.23
C LEU A 158 41.02 -17.24 18.29
N ASP A 159 41.27 -15.96 18.00
CA ASP A 159 42.61 -15.37 18.02
C ASP A 159 43.20 -15.38 19.43
N SER A 160 42.39 -15.03 20.45
CA SER A 160 42.81 -15.10 21.85
C SER A 160 43.18 -16.51 22.30
N THR A 161 42.42 -17.53 21.87
CA THR A 161 42.74 -18.93 22.22
C THR A 161 44.03 -19.42 21.55
N LEU A 162 44.37 -18.89 20.38
CA LEU A 162 45.60 -19.22 19.68
C LEU A 162 46.81 -18.55 20.37
N GLU A 163 46.68 -17.29 20.78
CA GLU A 163 47.72 -16.58 21.54
C GLU A 163 48.02 -17.26 22.89
N ASP A 164 46.98 -17.70 23.61
CA ASP A 164 47.10 -18.43 24.88
C ASP A 164 47.83 -19.77 24.69
N PHE A 165 47.51 -20.51 23.62
CA PHE A 165 48.20 -21.76 23.28
C PHE A 165 49.69 -21.53 22.99
N HIS A 166 50.02 -20.43 22.30
CA HIS A 166 51.39 -20.05 22.03
C HIS A 166 52.16 -19.66 23.30
N HIS A 167 51.53 -18.95 24.24
CA HIS A 167 52.14 -18.63 25.53
C HIS A 167 52.41 -19.89 26.36
N GLN A 168 51.47 -20.83 26.36
CA GLN A 168 51.61 -22.07 27.14
C GLN A 168 52.68 -23.02 26.58
N MET A 169 52.97 -22.99 25.27
CA MET A 169 54.08 -23.74 24.67
C MET A 169 55.46 -23.15 24.93
N LEU A 170 55.57 -21.84 25.19
CA LEU A 170 56.83 -21.15 25.40
C LEU A 170 57.29 -21.16 26.88
N ASP A 171 56.41 -21.57 27.80
CA ASP A 171 56.67 -21.71 29.25
C ASP A 171 57.19 -23.11 29.66
N VAL A 172 57.81 -23.87 28.73
CA VAL A 172 58.50 -25.16 29.00
C VAL A 172 60.01 -25.02 28.80
#